data_AF-A0A699KNE8-F1
#
_entry.id   AF-A0A699KNE8-F1
#
_cell.length_a   1.000
_cell.length_b   1.000
_cell.length_c   1.000
_cell.angle_alpha   90.00
_cell.angle_beta   90.00
_cell.angle_gamma   90.00
#
_symmetry.space_group_name_H-M   'P 1'
#
loop_
_entity.id
_entity.type
_entity.pdbx_description
1 polymer ?
#
loop_
_entity_poly.entity_id
_entity_poly.type
_entity_poly.pdbx_seq_one_letter_code
_entity_poly.pdbx_strand_id
1 'polypeptide(L)'
;DNIAIPNSKPSENHNHTPLVTALKASAKQNVASFHFPGHNRGRAAPSSLSNLIGIQPFLHDLPELPELDNLFAPEGPILDAQKQAAKLFGATETWFLVGGT
;
A
#
# COMPACT_ATOMS: atom_id res chain seq x y z
N ASP A 1 14.66 33.02 -36.79
CA ASP A 1 13.43 32.26 -36.54
C ASP A 1 13.69 31.10 -35.59
N ASN A 2 13.43 31.34 -34.30
CA ASN A 2 13.63 30.38 -33.22
C ASN A 2 12.39 29.49 -33.10
N ILE A 3 12.49 28.25 -33.58
CA ILE A 3 11.47 27.22 -33.35
C ILE A 3 11.67 26.72 -31.91
N ALA A 4 10.78 27.16 -31.02
CA ALA A 4 10.71 26.66 -29.66
C ALA A 4 10.25 25.20 -29.67
N ILE A 5 11.11 24.30 -29.20
CA ILE A 5 10.74 22.91 -28.89
C ILE A 5 9.83 22.95 -27.65
N PRO A 6 8.61 22.40 -27.69
CA PRO A 6 7.75 22.39 -26.51
C PRO A 6 8.36 21.47 -25.46
N ASN A 7 8.58 22.03 -24.27
CA ASN A 7 9.05 21.35 -23.07
C ASN A 7 8.45 19.94 -22.94
N SER A 8 9.29 18.92 -23.06
CA SER A 8 8.97 17.57 -22.60
C SER A 8 8.59 17.66 -21.13
N LYS A 9 7.35 17.31 -20.79
CA LYS A 9 6.89 17.16 -19.41
C LYS A 9 7.93 16.34 -18.63
N PRO A 10 8.30 16.73 -17.40
CA PRO A 10 9.22 15.94 -16.60
C PRO A 10 8.67 14.52 -16.51
N SER A 11 9.53 13.55 -16.78
CA SER A 11 9.20 12.13 -16.72
C SER A 11 8.50 11.85 -15.39
N GLU A 12 7.21 11.48 -15.44
CA GLU A 12 6.51 11.05 -14.24
C GLU A 12 7.30 9.88 -13.61
N ASN A 13 7.52 9.95 -12.31
CA ASN A 13 8.24 8.93 -11.57
C ASN A 13 7.38 7.66 -11.57
N HIS A 14 7.56 6.78 -12.58
CA HIS A 14 6.81 5.54 -12.77
C HIS A 14 7.05 4.47 -11.67
N ASN A 15 7.78 4.83 -10.59
CA ASN A 15 8.12 3.95 -9.46
C ASN A 15 7.37 4.29 -8.16
N HIS A 16 6.42 5.23 -8.18
CA HIS A 16 5.64 5.54 -6.98
C HIS A 16 4.53 4.50 -6.75
N THR A 17 4.73 3.56 -5.84
CA THR A 17 3.74 2.56 -5.41
C THR A 17 3.13 3.00 -4.08
N PRO A 18 2.05 3.81 -4.08
CA PRO A 18 1.59 4.53 -2.89
C PRO A 18 1.25 3.58 -1.74
N LEU A 19 0.38 2.60 -1.99
CA LEU A 19 -0.03 1.62 -0.99
C LEU A 19 1.14 0.78 -0.45
N VAL A 20 2.00 0.26 -1.33
CA VAL A 20 3.16 -0.56 -0.91
C VAL A 20 4.18 0.27 -0.13
N THR A 21 4.39 1.52 -0.54
CA THR A 21 5.31 2.45 0.14
C THR A 21 4.79 2.79 1.54
N ALA A 22 3.50 3.09 1.67
CA ALA A 22 2.84 3.33 2.96
C ALA A 22 2.94 2.10 3.87
N LEU A 23 2.59 0.91 3.36
CA LEU A 23 2.67 -0.35 4.09
C LEU A 23 4.08 -0.62 4.62
N LYS A 24 5.10 -0.43 3.78
CA LYS A 24 6.51 -0.60 4.17
C LYS A 24 6.94 0.42 5.22
N ALA A 25 6.44 1.66 5.14
CA ALA A 25 6.72 2.68 6.15
C ALA A 25 6.09 2.32 7.50
N SER A 26 4.81 1.93 7.53
CA SER A 26 4.09 1.50 8.73
C SER A 26 4.69 0.22 9.34
N ALA A 27 5.15 -0.72 8.51
CA ALA A 27 5.82 -1.94 8.97
C ALA A 27 7.15 -1.65 9.69
N LYS A 28 7.85 -0.56 9.34
CA LYS A 28 9.09 -0.13 10.01
C LYS A 28 8.86 0.59 11.34
N GLN A 29 7.66 1.10 11.59
CA GLN A 29 7.36 1.77 12.84
C GLN A 29 7.30 0.74 13.98
N ASN A 30 8.15 0.92 15.01
CA ASN A 30 8.18 0.07 16.18
C ASN A 30 7.26 0.63 17.29
N VAL A 31 5.99 0.83 16.95
CA VAL A 31 4.98 1.36 17.87
C VAL A 31 4.36 0.23 18.69
N ALA A 32 3.96 0.54 19.93
CA ALA A 32 3.16 -0.38 20.73
C ALA A 32 1.78 -0.55 20.09
N SER A 33 1.52 -1.72 19.50
CA SER A 33 0.24 -2.05 18.89
C SER A 33 -0.70 -2.69 19.93
N PHE A 34 -1.72 -1.94 20.33
CA PHE A 34 -2.88 -2.44 21.10
C PHE A 34 -4.10 -2.70 20.21
N HIS A 35 -3.84 -3.07 18.95
CA HIS A 35 -4.84 -3.16 17.88
C HIS A 35 -4.81 -4.61 17.36
N PHE A 36 -5.86 -5.01 16.64
CA PHE A 36 -5.77 -6.22 15.83
C PHE A 36 -4.71 -6.06 14.72
N PRO A 37 -4.15 -7.17 14.19
CA PRO A 37 -4.36 -8.56 14.62
C PRO A 37 -3.57 -8.97 15.88
N GLY A 38 -4.08 -9.98 16.59
CA GLY A 38 -3.57 -10.42 17.91
C GLY A 38 -2.18 -11.04 17.92
N HIS A 39 -1.63 -11.43 16.76
CA HIS A 39 -0.23 -11.88 16.67
C HIS A 39 0.77 -10.73 16.90
N ASN A 40 0.29 -9.48 17.01
CA ASN A 40 1.04 -8.30 17.41
C ASN A 40 2.37 -8.14 16.69
N ARG A 41 2.28 -7.99 15.36
CA ARG A 41 3.45 -7.86 14.47
C ARG A 41 4.39 -9.07 14.51
N GLY A 42 3.83 -10.23 14.86
CA GLY A 42 4.53 -11.51 14.89
C GLY A 42 5.10 -11.89 16.26
N ARG A 43 5.04 -11.00 17.26
CA ARG A 43 5.50 -11.28 18.63
C ARG A 43 4.71 -12.41 19.31
N ALA A 44 3.43 -12.54 18.96
CA ALA A 44 2.53 -13.58 19.44
C ALA A 44 2.12 -14.55 18.32
N ALA A 45 2.84 -14.56 17.18
CA ALA A 45 2.59 -15.54 16.13
C ALA A 45 3.04 -16.94 16.58
N PRO A 46 2.27 -18.01 16.27
CA PRO A 46 2.71 -19.38 16.53
C PRO A 46 4.05 -19.67 15.85
N SER A 47 5.00 -20.23 16.59
CA SER A 47 6.35 -20.53 16.08
C SER A 47 6.33 -21.48 14.88
N SER A 48 5.39 -22.44 14.86
CA SER A 48 5.19 -23.34 13.71
C SER A 48 4.88 -22.58 12.42
N LEU A 49 4.10 -21.50 12.50
CA LEU A 49 3.72 -20.70 11.35
C LEU A 49 4.82 -19.71 10.96
N SER A 50 5.40 -18.99 11.94
CA SER A 50 6.48 -18.05 11.65
C SER A 50 7.75 -18.73 11.13
N ASN A 51 8.02 -19.97 11.52
CA ASN A 51 9.10 -20.77 10.93
C ASN A 51 8.81 -21.20 9.48
N LEU A 52 7.53 -21.36 9.11
CA LEU A 52 7.13 -21.77 7.76
C LEU A 52 7.15 -20.62 6.75
N ILE A 53 6.56 -19.47 7.10
CA ILE A 53 6.37 -18.33 6.18
C ILE A 53 7.28 -17.13 6.47
N GLY A 54 8.07 -17.21 7.54
CA GLY A 54 8.90 -16.12 8.03
C GLY A 54 8.11 -15.09 8.87
N ILE A 55 8.84 -14.15 9.47
CA ILE A 55 8.24 -13.07 10.28
C ILE A 55 7.67 -11.92 9.45
N GLN A 56 8.17 -11.73 8.22
CA GLN A 56 7.87 -10.57 7.40
C GLN A 56 6.38 -10.40 7.07
N PRO A 57 5.60 -11.46 6.76
CA PRO A 57 4.15 -11.31 6.54
C PRO A 57 3.44 -10.67 7.74
N PHE A 58 3.77 -11.07 8.97
CA PHE A 58 3.16 -10.55 10.19
C PHE A 58 3.50 -9.08 10.46
N LEU A 59 4.63 -8.57 9.97
CA LEU A 59 5.00 -7.16 10.12
C LEU A 59 4.17 -6.24 9.21
N HIS A 60 3.67 -6.79 8.10
CA HIS A 60 2.87 -6.07 7.12
C HIS A 60 1.37 -6.37 7.26
N ASP A 61 0.98 -7.33 8.10
CA ASP A 61 -0.41 -7.55 8.49
C ASP A 61 -0.82 -6.51 9.54
N LEU A 62 -1.39 -5.42 9.03
CA LEU A 62 -1.75 -4.22 9.78
C LEU A 62 -3.23 -3.90 9.57
N PRO A 63 -3.92 -3.37 10.60
CA PRO A 63 -5.30 -2.97 10.48
C PRO A 63 -5.42 -1.67 9.65
N GLU A 64 -6.64 -1.17 9.52
CA GLU A 64 -6.89 0.21 9.08
C GLU A 64 -6.21 1.17 10.05
N LEU A 65 -5.13 1.80 9.58
CA LEU A 65 -4.38 2.83 10.29
C LEU A 65 -4.52 4.14 9.50
N PRO A 66 -4.46 5.31 10.16
CA PRO A 66 -4.58 6.60 9.47
C PRO A 66 -3.60 6.75 8.29
N GLU A 67 -2.40 6.19 8.40
CA GLU A 67 -1.40 6.23 7.34
C GLU A 67 -1.56 5.14 6.26
N LEU A 68 -2.42 4.14 6.45
CA LEU A 68 -2.67 3.05 5.50
C LEU A 68 -3.98 3.17 4.73
N ASP A 69 -4.93 3.95 5.23
CA ASP A 69 -6.27 4.18 4.67
C ASP A 69 -7.33 3.14 5.08
N ASN A 70 -8.58 3.40 4.70
CA ASN A 70 -9.73 2.52 4.83
C ASN A 70 -10.12 1.97 3.44
N LEU A 71 -10.15 0.65 3.29
CA LEU A 71 -10.48 0.00 2.01
C LEU A 71 -11.90 0.33 1.52
N PHE A 72 -12.86 0.51 2.42
CA PHE A 72 -14.27 0.77 2.09
C PHE A 72 -14.55 2.23 1.72
N ALA A 73 -13.73 3.16 2.19
CA ALA A 73 -13.84 4.59 1.94
C ALA A 73 -12.43 5.18 1.77
N PRO A 74 -11.76 4.89 0.64
CA PRO A 74 -10.36 5.23 0.47
C PRO A 74 -10.18 6.73 0.23
N GLU A 75 -9.29 7.36 1.00
CA GLU A 75 -8.96 8.78 0.91
C GLU A 75 -7.45 9.06 0.74
N GLY A 76 -6.62 8.03 0.92
CA GLY A 76 -5.16 8.12 0.97
C GLY A 76 -4.45 7.11 0.05
N PRO A 77 -3.44 6.37 0.54
CA PRO A 77 -2.63 5.48 -0.30
C PRO A 77 -3.40 4.44 -1.13
N ILE A 78 -4.59 3.99 -0.66
CA ILE A 78 -5.45 3.08 -1.43
C ILE A 78 -6.08 3.85 -2.59
N LEU A 79 -6.64 5.04 -2.35
CA LEU A 79 -7.24 5.88 -3.40
C LEU A 79 -6.21 6.25 -4.47
N ASP A 80 -5.00 6.60 -4.06
CA ASP A 80 -3.90 6.92 -4.98
C ASP A 80 -3.50 5.70 -5.82
N ALA A 81 -3.45 4.51 -5.22
CA ALA A 81 -3.19 3.27 -5.95
C ALA A 81 -4.30 2.94 -6.95
N GLN A 82 -5.57 3.14 -6.56
CA GLN A 82 -6.73 2.93 -7.41
C GLN A 82 -6.73 3.89 -8.61
N LYS A 83 -6.41 5.17 -8.40
CA LYS A 83 -6.26 6.16 -9.51
C LYS A 83 -5.13 5.80 -10.46
N GLN A 84 -3.99 5.34 -9.93
CA GLN A 84 -2.88 4.85 -10.77
C GLN A 84 -3.30 3.62 -11.58
N ALA A 85 -4.05 2.69 -10.98
CA ALA A 85 -4.57 1.52 -11.68
C ALA A 85 -5.59 1.91 -12.77
N ALA A 86 -6.51 2.83 -12.49
CA ALA A 86 -7.47 3.33 -13.48
C ALA A 86 -6.76 3.92 -14.71
N LYS A 87 -5.72 4.75 -14.49
CA LYS A 87 -4.86 5.28 -15.55
C LYS A 87 -4.15 4.18 -16.35
N LEU A 88 -3.64 3.15 -15.67
CA LEU A 88 -2.93 2.03 -16.31
C LEU A 88 -3.85 1.18 -17.19
N PHE A 89 -5.05 0.86 -16.70
CA PHE A 89 -6.00 0.00 -17.39
C PHE A 89 -6.92 0.75 -18.36
N GLY A 90 -6.83 2.08 -18.43
CA GLY A 90 -7.69 2.90 -19.29
C GLY A 90 -9.14 2.97 -18.82
N ALA A 91 -9.38 2.81 -17.52
CA ALA A 91 -10.70 2.91 -16.91
C ALA A 91 -10.97 4.31 -16.36
N THR A 92 -12.25 4.65 -16.18
CA THR A 92 -12.64 5.88 -15.46
C THR A 92 -12.29 5.78 -13.99
N GLU A 93 -12.57 4.63 -13.37
CA GLU A 93 -12.31 4.34 -11.95
C GLU A 93 -11.87 2.89 -11.79
N THR A 94 -11.24 2.57 -10.66
CA THR A 94 -10.84 1.20 -10.31
C THR A 94 -11.04 0.96 -8.82
N TRP A 95 -11.61 -0.19 -8.49
CA TRP A 95 -11.78 -0.65 -7.11
C TRP A 95 -10.91 -1.87 -6.85
N PHE A 96 -10.30 -1.93 -5.67
CA PHE A 96 -9.56 -3.10 -5.22
C PHE A 96 -10.49 -4.03 -4.44
N LEU A 97 -10.56 -5.29 -4.89
CA LEU A 97 -11.35 -6.33 -4.24
C LEU A 97 -10.40 -7.34 -3.58
N VAL A 98 -10.75 -7.78 -2.38
CA VAL A 98 -10.00 -8.81 -1.63
C VAL A 98 -10.70 -10.17 -1.62
N GLY A 99 -11.91 -10.26 -2.19
CA GLY A 99 -12.79 -11.43 -2.14
C GLY A 99 -12.88 -12.24 -3.45
N GLY A 100 -12.11 -11.92 -4.48
CA GLY A 100 -12.26 -12.52 -5.81
C GLY A 100 -13.30 -11.79 -6.69
N THR A 101 -13.58 -12.38 -7.87
CA THR A 101 -14.55 -11.89 -8.86
C THR A 101 -15.89 -12.60 -8.72
#